data_AF-A0A0G4NP36-F1
#
_entry.id   AF-A0A0G4NP36-F1
#
_cell.length_a   1.000
_cell.length_b   1.000
_cell.length_c   1.000
_cell.angle_alpha   90.00
_cell.angle_beta   90.00
_cell.angle_gamma   90.00
#
_symmetry.space_group_name_H-M   'P 1'
#
loop_
_entity.id
_entity.type
_entity.pdbx_description
1 polymer ?
#
loop_
_entity_poly.entity_id
_entity_poly.type
_entity_poly.pdbx_seq_one_letter_code
_entity_poly.pdbx_strand_id
1 'polypeptide(L)'
;MSVEITPSKQAASAIESFNIESPVKKLDFNTANKENHAGSEVDCLVKSMDEQAKPIAIEAKREEEDKAVVAPGIKDFEADEPLLRENGQRFVLFPIKYHEIWQMYKKAEASFWTAEEIDLSKDLHDWNNKINDDEKYFISHILAFFAASDGIVNENLVERFSAEVQVPEARCFYGFQIMMENIHSETYSLLIDTYIKEPAQRTYLFNAIDTKADCVVLGARNEVVRARVYC
;
A
#
# COMPACT_ATOMS: atom_id res chain seq x y z
N MET A 1 67.07 -14.42 35.03
CA MET A 1 66.12 -15.35 34.39
C MET A 1 64.94 -14.53 33.90
N SER A 2 64.88 -14.29 32.59
CA SER A 2 63.86 -13.47 31.93
C SER A 2 62.53 -14.22 31.91
N VAL A 3 61.49 -13.61 32.47
CA VAL A 3 60.12 -14.15 32.46
C VAL A 3 59.55 -13.89 31.07
N GLU A 4 59.39 -14.95 30.28
CA GLU A 4 58.70 -14.86 28.98
C GLU A 4 57.20 -14.63 29.21
N ILE A 5 56.70 -13.59 28.58
CA ILE A 5 55.29 -13.17 28.65
C ILE A 5 54.50 -14.07 27.70
N THR A 6 53.42 -14.68 28.19
CA THR A 6 52.55 -15.53 27.37
C THR A 6 51.84 -14.71 26.28
N PRO A 7 51.57 -15.29 25.09
CA PRO A 7 50.94 -14.59 23.96
C PRO A 7 49.61 -13.92 24.32
N SER A 8 48.87 -14.49 25.26
CA SER A 8 47.63 -13.95 25.82
C SER A 8 47.81 -12.62 26.58
N LYS A 9 48.96 -12.43 27.24
CA LYS A 9 49.27 -11.17 27.96
C LYS A 9 49.74 -10.07 27.01
N GLN A 10 50.37 -10.42 25.88
CA GLN A 10 50.68 -9.46 24.82
C GLN A 10 49.41 -8.95 24.11
N ALA A 11 48.42 -9.82 23.90
CA ALA A 11 47.13 -9.42 23.33
C ALA A 11 46.32 -8.50 24.28
N ALA A 12 46.33 -8.78 25.59
CA ALA A 12 45.63 -7.94 26.58
C ALA A 12 46.27 -6.55 26.71
N SER A 13 47.60 -6.46 26.72
CA SER A 13 48.33 -5.17 26.75
C SER A 13 48.12 -4.33 25.50
N ALA A 14 47.79 -4.95 24.36
CA ALA A 14 47.51 -4.25 23.10
C ALA A 14 46.07 -3.72 23.01
N ILE A 15 45.16 -4.16 23.90
CA ILE A 15 43.78 -3.67 23.96
C ILE A 15 43.66 -2.50 24.95
N GLU A 16 44.48 -2.49 26.01
CA GLU A 16 44.49 -1.42 27.03
C GLU A 16 45.04 -0.08 26.50
N SER A 17 45.77 -0.09 25.37
CA SER A 17 46.24 1.11 24.67
C SER A 17 45.22 1.72 23.69
N PHE A 18 44.05 1.10 23.49
CA PHE A 18 42.96 1.68 22.70
C PHE A 18 42.01 2.48 23.58
N ASN A 19 42.44 3.68 23.97
CA ASN A 19 41.56 4.66 24.57
C ASN A 19 40.71 5.32 23.46
N ILE A 20 39.48 4.84 23.26
CA ILE A 20 38.51 5.44 22.32
C ILE A 20 37.72 6.50 23.10
N GLU A 21 38.29 7.70 23.21
CA GLU A 21 37.48 8.91 23.37
C GLU A 21 36.91 9.25 21.99
N SER A 22 35.71 8.75 21.69
CA SER A 22 34.96 9.23 20.53
C SER A 22 34.49 10.65 20.84
N PRO A 23 34.74 11.65 19.98
CA PRO A 23 34.08 12.93 20.13
C PRO A 23 32.59 12.69 20.03
N VAL A 24 31.82 13.15 21.01
CA VAL A 24 30.35 13.21 20.93
C VAL A 24 30.01 14.21 19.82
N LYS A 25 30.01 13.74 18.57
CA LYS A 25 29.53 14.49 17.43
C LYS A 25 28.02 14.30 17.42
N LYS A 26 27.29 15.37 17.75
CA LYS A 26 25.84 15.42 17.55
C LYS A 26 25.53 14.92 16.14
N LEU A 27 24.60 13.96 16.03
CA LEU A 27 24.08 13.49 14.75
C LEU A 27 23.51 14.69 13.99
N ASP A 28 24.09 14.95 12.82
CA ASP A 28 23.66 16.01 11.91
C ASP A 28 22.83 15.35 10.80
N PHE A 29 21.54 15.66 10.77
CA PHE A 29 20.57 15.17 9.77
C PHE A 29 20.66 15.96 8.45
N ASN A 30 21.86 16.38 8.06
CA ASN A 30 22.06 17.04 6.78
C ASN A 30 21.94 16.04 5.62
N THR A 31 21.30 16.50 4.55
CA THR A 31 20.86 15.77 3.35
C THR A 31 21.97 15.02 2.59
N ALA A 32 23.22 15.14 3.01
CA ALA A 32 24.42 14.67 2.30
C ALA A 32 24.63 13.14 2.31
N ASN A 33 23.97 12.39 3.20
CA ASN A 33 24.11 10.91 3.29
C ASN A 33 22.83 10.16 2.87
N LYS A 34 21.97 10.76 2.05
CA LYS A 34 20.89 10.03 1.41
C LYS A 34 21.45 9.30 0.18
N GLU A 35 21.62 7.97 0.28
CA GLU A 35 21.96 7.12 -0.87
C GLU A 35 20.91 7.23 -1.99
N ASN A 36 19.67 7.57 -1.62
CA ASN A 36 18.59 7.92 -2.54
C ASN A 36 18.40 9.44 -2.58
N HIS A 37 19.37 10.16 -3.13
CA HIS A 37 19.13 11.54 -3.57
C HIS A 37 18.39 11.51 -4.91
N ALA A 38 17.42 12.42 -5.09
CA ALA A 38 16.69 12.63 -6.34
C ALA A 38 17.66 13.10 -7.46
N GLY A 39 18.35 12.13 -8.05
CA GLY A 39 19.43 12.33 -9.01
C GLY A 39 20.13 11.02 -9.43
N SER A 40 19.69 9.84 -8.96
CA SER A 40 20.08 8.58 -9.58
C SER A 40 19.42 8.46 -10.96
N GLU A 41 20.13 7.85 -11.91
CA GLU A 41 19.87 7.74 -13.35
C GLU A 41 18.60 6.95 -13.74
N VAL A 42 17.49 7.13 -13.02
CA VAL A 42 16.16 6.56 -13.31
C VAL A 42 15.15 7.60 -13.79
N ASP A 43 15.45 8.91 -13.69
CA ASP A 43 14.58 9.99 -14.20
C ASP A 43 14.73 10.24 -15.72
N CYS A 44 15.68 9.56 -16.37
CA CYS A 44 15.94 9.66 -17.81
C CYS A 44 15.12 8.65 -18.65
N LEU A 45 14.67 7.54 -18.04
CA LEU A 45 13.94 6.48 -18.77
C LEU A 45 12.42 6.68 -18.82
N VAL A 46 11.87 7.56 -18.00
CA VAL A 46 10.43 7.88 -18.02
C VAL A 46 10.08 8.91 -19.12
N LYS A 47 11.08 9.64 -19.66
CA LYS A 47 10.86 10.71 -20.65
C LYS A 47 10.80 10.24 -22.11
N SER A 48 10.97 8.95 -22.40
CA SER A 48 11.02 8.45 -23.78
C SER A 48 9.78 7.66 -24.24
N MET A 49 8.65 7.72 -23.52
CA MET A 49 7.43 6.99 -23.90
C MET A 49 6.23 7.86 -24.28
N ASP A 50 6.40 9.19 -24.41
CA ASP A 50 5.26 10.12 -24.59
C ASP A 50 5.10 10.74 -25.98
N GLU A 51 5.86 10.31 -27.01
CA GLU A 51 5.91 11.05 -28.28
C GLU A 51 5.48 10.31 -29.57
N GLN A 52 4.77 9.18 -29.50
CA GLN A 52 4.20 8.57 -30.71
C GLN A 52 2.79 8.01 -30.52
N ALA A 53 1.80 8.90 -30.48
CA ALA A 53 0.43 8.55 -30.82
C ALA A 53 -0.17 9.64 -31.73
N LYS A 54 -0.06 9.45 -33.05
CA LYS A 54 -0.84 10.20 -34.04
C LYS A 54 -2.24 9.57 -34.14
N PRO A 55 -3.33 10.36 -34.13
CA PRO A 55 -4.67 9.80 -34.30
C PRO A 55 -4.90 9.40 -35.75
N ILE A 56 -5.37 8.16 -35.97
CA ILE A 56 -5.90 7.70 -37.25
C ILE A 56 -7.41 7.87 -37.18
N ALA A 57 -7.97 8.72 -38.04
CA ALA A 57 -9.42 8.86 -38.22
C ALA A 57 -9.95 7.67 -39.04
N ILE A 58 -10.92 6.94 -38.49
CA ILE A 58 -11.75 6.00 -39.23
C ILE A 58 -13.21 6.45 -39.06
N GLU A 59 -13.81 6.92 -40.13
CA GLU A 59 -15.25 7.18 -40.21
C GLU A 59 -15.99 5.85 -40.40
N ALA A 60 -16.91 5.53 -39.49
CA ALA A 60 -17.89 4.46 -39.70
C ALA A 60 -19.28 4.91 -39.23
N LYS A 61 -20.26 4.62 -40.08
CA LYS A 61 -21.63 5.13 -40.09
C LYS A 61 -22.43 4.76 -38.83
N ARG A 62 -23.31 5.67 -38.45
CA ARG A 62 -24.33 5.52 -37.40
C ARG A 62 -25.41 4.53 -37.83
N GLU A 63 -25.66 3.54 -37.00
CA GLU A 63 -26.95 2.86 -36.90
C GLU A 63 -27.48 3.13 -35.48
N GLU A 64 -28.74 3.56 -35.38
CA GLU A 64 -29.40 3.94 -34.13
C GLU A 64 -29.80 2.67 -33.37
N GLU A 65 -29.17 2.40 -32.22
CA GLU A 65 -29.65 1.42 -31.24
C GLU A 65 -29.65 2.01 -29.82
N ASP A 66 -30.63 1.57 -29.03
CA ASP A 66 -31.08 2.11 -27.73
C ASP A 66 -29.96 2.63 -26.81
N LYS A 67 -30.05 3.90 -26.41
CA LYS A 67 -29.15 4.49 -25.41
C LYS A 67 -29.26 3.71 -24.10
N ALA A 68 -28.21 2.97 -23.76
CA ALA A 68 -28.06 2.35 -22.46
C ALA A 68 -28.08 3.42 -21.36
N VAL A 69 -28.82 3.17 -20.28
CA VAL A 69 -28.72 3.96 -19.06
C VAL A 69 -27.42 3.52 -18.38
N VAL A 70 -26.52 4.46 -18.15
CA VAL A 70 -25.16 4.23 -17.62
C VAL A 70 -24.99 5.09 -16.36
N ALA A 71 -24.16 4.63 -15.42
CA ALA A 71 -23.85 5.36 -14.19
C ALA A 71 -23.35 6.81 -14.49
N PRO A 72 -23.65 7.79 -13.61
CA PRO A 72 -23.29 9.18 -13.85
C PRO A 72 -21.77 9.38 -13.83
N GLY A 73 -21.19 9.78 -14.97
CA GLY A 73 -19.75 10.08 -15.11
C GLY A 73 -19.01 9.24 -16.15
N ILE A 74 -19.66 8.23 -16.73
CA ILE A 74 -19.08 7.36 -17.76
C ILE A 74 -19.05 8.10 -19.10
N LYS A 75 -17.92 7.99 -19.83
CA LYS A 75 -17.76 8.63 -21.14
C LYS A 75 -18.55 7.89 -22.21
N ASP A 76 -18.95 8.58 -23.26
CA ASP A 76 -19.82 8.02 -24.31
C ASP A 76 -19.25 6.74 -24.98
N PHE A 77 -17.92 6.54 -25.00
CA PHE A 77 -17.31 5.33 -25.56
C PHE A 77 -17.24 4.14 -24.58
N GLU A 78 -17.38 4.38 -23.28
CA GLU A 78 -17.40 3.36 -22.21
C GLU A 78 -18.83 2.86 -21.96
N ALA A 79 -19.84 3.54 -22.51
CA ALA A 79 -21.26 3.22 -22.33
C ALA A 79 -21.65 1.84 -22.90
N ASP A 80 -20.94 1.37 -23.91
CA ASP A 80 -21.18 0.07 -24.57
C ASP A 80 -20.47 -1.09 -23.87
N GLU A 81 -19.67 -0.83 -22.83
CA GLU A 81 -18.95 -1.86 -22.10
C GLU A 81 -19.92 -2.81 -21.37
N PRO A 82 -19.83 -4.14 -21.59
CA PRO A 82 -20.75 -5.11 -20.99
C PRO A 82 -20.76 -5.13 -19.46
N LEU A 83 -19.70 -4.65 -18.82
CA LEU A 83 -19.57 -4.57 -17.37
C LEU A 83 -20.31 -3.37 -16.76
N LEU A 84 -20.47 -2.30 -17.54
CA LEU A 84 -20.97 -0.98 -17.09
C LEU A 84 -22.42 -0.72 -17.49
N ARG A 85 -22.91 -1.43 -18.52
CA ARG A 85 -24.30 -1.32 -18.97
C ARG A 85 -25.29 -1.83 -17.93
N GLU A 86 -26.30 -1.02 -17.61
CA GLU A 86 -27.38 -1.43 -16.72
C GLU A 86 -28.16 -2.63 -17.26
N ASN A 87 -28.44 -3.59 -16.38
CA ASN A 87 -29.22 -4.78 -16.70
C ASN A 87 -30.42 -4.90 -15.77
N GLY A 88 -31.55 -4.30 -16.16
CA GLY A 88 -32.78 -4.30 -15.37
C GLY A 88 -33.40 -5.68 -15.11
N GLN A 89 -32.95 -6.73 -15.79
CA GLN A 89 -33.48 -8.10 -15.62
C GLN A 89 -32.63 -8.98 -14.70
N ARG A 90 -31.50 -8.48 -14.19
CA ARG A 90 -30.50 -9.32 -13.50
C ARG A 90 -30.22 -8.92 -12.05
N PHE A 91 -31.30 -8.79 -11.26
CA PHE A 91 -31.20 -8.73 -9.79
C PHE A 91 -30.99 -10.11 -9.15
N VAL A 92 -31.15 -11.18 -9.93
CA VAL A 92 -30.91 -12.56 -9.49
C VAL A 92 -29.51 -13.02 -9.91
N LEU A 93 -28.80 -13.67 -9.00
CA LEU A 93 -27.43 -14.15 -9.23
C LEU A 93 -27.37 -15.26 -10.28
N PHE A 94 -28.34 -16.17 -10.26
CA PHE A 94 -28.41 -17.29 -11.19
C PHE A 94 -29.28 -16.96 -12.41
N PRO A 95 -28.92 -17.43 -13.62
CA PRO A 95 -27.73 -18.23 -13.95
C PRO A 95 -26.43 -17.42 -14.03
N ILE A 96 -25.31 -18.04 -13.67
CA ILE A 96 -23.96 -17.44 -13.78
C ILE A 96 -23.61 -17.29 -15.27
N LYS A 97 -23.18 -16.09 -15.67
CA LYS A 97 -22.73 -15.76 -17.03
C LYS A 97 -21.21 -15.68 -17.06
N TYR A 98 -20.62 -14.98 -16.10
CA TYR A 98 -19.17 -14.77 -16.02
C TYR A 98 -18.53 -15.73 -15.04
N HIS A 99 -18.22 -16.93 -15.53
CA HIS A 99 -17.68 -18.01 -14.72
C HIS A 99 -16.29 -17.70 -14.16
N GLU A 100 -15.46 -16.97 -14.91
CA GLU A 100 -14.11 -16.58 -14.48
C GLU A 100 -14.16 -15.63 -13.28
N ILE A 101 -15.02 -14.60 -13.34
CA ILE A 101 -15.24 -13.66 -12.23
C ILE A 101 -15.79 -14.40 -11.01
N TRP A 102 -16.76 -15.30 -11.23
CA TRP A 102 -17.33 -16.10 -10.16
C TRP A 102 -16.29 -17.02 -9.49
N GLN A 103 -15.38 -17.61 -10.26
CA GLN A 103 -14.27 -18.40 -9.73
C GLN A 103 -13.32 -17.55 -8.89
N MET A 104 -13.02 -16.33 -9.31
CA MET A 104 -12.21 -15.39 -8.51
C MET A 104 -12.91 -15.03 -7.20
N TYR A 105 -14.22 -14.80 -7.23
CA TYR A 105 -15.00 -14.58 -6.01
C TYR A 105 -14.93 -15.77 -5.06
N LYS A 106 -15.14 -17.00 -5.56
CA LYS A 106 -15.02 -18.21 -4.74
C LYS A 106 -13.62 -18.44 -4.20
N LYS A 107 -12.58 -18.05 -4.95
CA LYS A 107 -11.20 -18.10 -4.47
C LYS A 107 -10.95 -17.09 -3.34
N ALA A 108 -11.50 -15.88 -3.47
CA ALA A 108 -11.42 -14.86 -2.42
C ALA A 108 -12.20 -15.31 -1.16
N GLU A 109 -13.43 -15.81 -1.33
CA GLU A 109 -14.27 -16.33 -0.24
C GLU A 109 -13.58 -17.49 0.51
N ALA A 110 -12.90 -18.38 -0.21
CA ALA A 110 -12.14 -19.48 0.39
C ALA A 110 -10.87 -19.01 1.14
N SER A 111 -10.47 -17.75 0.97
CA SER A 111 -9.31 -17.13 1.61
C SER A 111 -9.71 -16.19 2.76
N PHE A 112 -10.91 -16.37 3.30
CA PHE A 112 -11.38 -15.60 4.46
C PHE A 112 -10.50 -15.85 5.68
N TRP A 113 -10.20 -14.78 6.40
CA TRP A 113 -9.48 -14.80 7.68
C TRP A 113 -9.98 -13.63 8.55
N THR A 114 -9.81 -13.74 9.87
CA THR A 114 -10.14 -12.65 10.81
C THR A 114 -8.92 -12.15 11.58
N ALA A 115 -8.98 -10.91 12.07
CA ALA A 115 -7.87 -10.28 12.79
C ALA A 115 -7.45 -11.06 14.05
N GLU A 116 -8.39 -11.78 14.68
CA GLU A 116 -8.14 -12.61 15.87
C GLU A 116 -7.31 -13.86 15.60
N GLU A 117 -7.16 -14.27 14.33
CA GLU A 117 -6.30 -15.40 13.95
C GLU A 117 -4.80 -15.06 14.07
N ILE A 118 -4.46 -13.78 14.21
CA ILE A 118 -3.07 -13.30 14.29
C ILE A 118 -2.60 -13.30 15.76
N ASP A 119 -1.64 -14.18 16.08
CA ASP A 119 -1.01 -14.24 17.42
C ASP A 119 0.14 -13.21 17.55
N LEU A 120 -0.12 -12.13 18.28
CA LEU A 120 0.85 -11.06 18.56
C LEU A 120 1.60 -11.21 19.89
N SER A 121 1.48 -12.36 20.57
CA SER A 121 2.01 -12.54 21.93
C SER A 121 3.54 -12.43 22.01
N LYS A 122 4.26 -12.83 20.96
CA LYS A 122 5.72 -12.81 20.90
C LYS A 122 6.27 -11.51 20.34
N ASP A 123 5.50 -10.83 19.51
CA ASP A 123 5.90 -9.63 18.79
C ASP A 123 6.28 -8.49 19.73
N LEU A 124 5.58 -8.38 20.86
CA LEU A 124 5.87 -7.37 21.88
C LEU A 124 7.26 -7.57 22.51
N HIS A 125 7.74 -8.81 22.61
CA HIS A 125 9.10 -9.09 23.09
C HIS A 125 10.14 -8.66 22.06
N ASP A 126 9.91 -9.01 20.78
CA ASP A 126 10.83 -8.69 19.69
C ASP A 126 10.92 -7.18 19.48
N TRP A 127 9.76 -6.49 19.48
CA TRP A 127 9.67 -5.03 19.40
C TRP A 127 10.49 -4.30 20.47
N ASN A 128 10.57 -4.83 21.69
CA ASN A 128 11.30 -4.18 22.76
C ASN A 128 12.78 -4.58 22.83
N ASN A 129 13.11 -5.84 22.52
CA ASN A 129 14.41 -6.43 22.88
C ASN A 129 15.29 -6.81 21.68
N LYS A 130 14.73 -6.94 20.47
CA LYS A 130 15.49 -7.37 19.28
C LYS A 130 15.64 -6.28 18.22
N ILE A 131 14.64 -5.41 18.10
CA ILE A 131 14.56 -4.39 17.05
C ILE A 131 15.18 -3.07 17.54
N ASN A 132 15.97 -2.40 16.69
CA ASN A 132 16.57 -1.11 17.00
C ASN A 132 15.61 0.07 16.77
N ASP A 133 15.97 1.28 17.22
CA ASP A 133 15.07 2.44 17.12
C ASP A 133 14.81 2.90 15.67
N ASP A 134 15.76 2.71 14.76
CA ASP A 134 15.60 3.03 13.33
C ASP A 134 14.63 2.06 12.63
N GLU A 135 14.72 0.77 12.95
CA GLU A 135 13.80 -0.27 12.48
C GLU A 135 12.39 -0.06 13.04
N LYS A 136 12.26 0.32 14.32
CA LYS A 136 10.96 0.68 14.92
C LYS A 136 10.37 1.90 14.24
N TYR A 137 11.18 2.93 13.97
CA TYR A 137 10.75 4.10 13.24
C TYR A 137 10.22 3.71 11.84
N PHE A 138 10.98 2.90 11.11
CA PHE A 138 10.60 2.43 9.76
C PHE A 138 9.29 1.63 9.76
N ILE A 139 9.18 0.61 10.62
CA ILE A 139 7.98 -0.24 10.71
C ILE A 139 6.76 0.59 11.14
N SER A 140 6.92 1.49 12.11
CA SER A 140 5.82 2.34 12.57
C SER A 140 5.25 3.22 11.46
N HIS A 141 6.12 3.77 10.59
CA HIS A 141 5.67 4.62 9.48
C HIS A 141 5.03 3.81 8.35
N ILE A 142 5.50 2.59 8.10
CA ILE A 142 4.86 1.68 7.14
C ILE A 142 3.47 1.26 7.61
N LEU A 143 3.33 0.90 8.89
CA LEU A 143 2.04 0.56 9.47
C LEU A 143 1.06 1.74 9.40
N ALA A 144 1.54 2.96 9.68
CA ALA A 144 0.75 4.17 9.54
C ALA A 144 0.30 4.42 8.08
N PHE A 145 1.17 4.16 7.10
CA PHE A 145 0.84 4.25 5.68
C PHE A 145 -0.26 3.25 5.29
N PHE A 146 -0.15 1.99 5.71
CA PHE A 146 -1.15 0.97 5.37
C PHE A 146 -2.50 1.20 6.05
N ALA A 147 -2.50 1.59 7.33
CA ALA A 147 -3.72 1.94 8.05
C ALA A 147 -4.48 3.09 7.35
N ALA A 148 -3.74 4.03 6.75
CA ALA A 148 -4.27 5.13 5.96
C ALA A 148 -4.76 4.71 4.57
N SER A 149 -3.96 3.94 3.83
CA SER A 149 -4.24 3.57 2.44
C SER A 149 -5.51 2.74 2.30
N ASP A 150 -5.75 1.81 3.24
CA ASP A 150 -6.89 0.90 3.16
C ASP A 150 -8.22 1.67 3.23
N GLY A 151 -8.27 2.78 3.98
CA GLY A 151 -9.44 3.68 3.99
C GLY A 151 -9.70 4.34 2.64
N ILE A 152 -8.65 4.82 1.96
CA ILE A 152 -8.76 5.48 0.64
C ILE A 152 -9.17 4.47 -0.44
N VAL A 153 -8.60 3.26 -0.39
CA VAL A 153 -8.96 2.18 -1.32
C VAL A 153 -10.41 1.78 -1.15
N ASN A 154 -10.89 1.68 0.09
CA ASN A 154 -12.27 1.32 0.40
C ASN A 154 -13.28 2.37 -0.10
N GLU A 155 -12.99 3.66 0.08
CA GLU A 155 -13.82 4.76 -0.46
C GLU A 155 -13.96 4.64 -1.99
N ASN A 156 -12.86 4.38 -2.69
CA ASN A 156 -12.90 4.20 -4.14
C ASN A 156 -13.64 2.92 -4.57
N LEU A 157 -13.45 1.80 -3.87
CA LEU A 157 -14.17 0.55 -4.16
C LEU A 157 -15.68 0.70 -4.00
N VAL A 158 -16.12 1.40 -2.95
CA VAL A 158 -17.55 1.62 -2.67
C VAL A 158 -18.12 2.65 -3.64
N GLU A 159 -17.54 3.84 -3.73
CA GLU A 159 -18.15 4.97 -4.46
C GLU A 159 -18.02 4.87 -5.98
N ARG A 160 -16.97 4.22 -6.48
CA ARG A 160 -16.71 4.12 -7.92
C ARG A 160 -16.95 2.70 -8.42
N PHE A 161 -16.06 1.77 -8.09
CA PHE A 161 -16.06 0.47 -8.76
C PHE A 161 -17.32 -0.36 -8.51
N SER A 162 -17.76 -0.49 -7.26
CA SER A 162 -18.94 -1.30 -6.94
C SER A 162 -20.26 -0.67 -7.44
N ALA A 163 -20.29 0.66 -7.56
CA ALA A 163 -21.43 1.41 -8.05
C ALA A 163 -21.55 1.37 -9.60
N GLU A 164 -20.43 1.51 -10.30
CA GLU A 164 -20.37 1.55 -11.76
C GLU A 164 -20.58 0.15 -12.38
N VAL A 165 -19.99 -0.89 -11.80
CA VAL A 165 -20.09 -2.26 -12.33
C VAL A 165 -21.50 -2.83 -12.07
N GLN A 166 -22.16 -3.26 -13.15
CA GLN A 166 -23.55 -3.77 -13.11
C GLN A 166 -23.64 -5.29 -13.04
N VAL A 167 -22.53 -5.99 -13.25
CA VAL A 167 -22.49 -7.46 -13.25
C VAL A 167 -22.57 -8.02 -11.82
N PRO A 168 -23.56 -8.88 -11.50
CA PRO A 168 -23.75 -9.38 -10.13
C PRO A 168 -22.58 -10.23 -9.62
N GLU A 169 -21.92 -11.02 -10.47
CA GLU A 169 -20.74 -11.80 -10.07
C GLU A 169 -19.57 -10.90 -9.63
N ALA A 170 -19.36 -9.78 -10.35
CA ALA A 170 -18.33 -8.80 -9.99
C ALA A 170 -18.71 -8.01 -8.74
N ARG A 171 -19.99 -7.67 -8.57
CA ARG A 171 -20.48 -7.07 -7.32
C ARG A 171 -20.28 -7.98 -6.10
N CYS A 172 -20.47 -9.30 -6.24
CA CYS A 172 -20.13 -10.24 -5.18
C CYS A 172 -18.63 -10.23 -4.86
N PHE A 173 -17.77 -10.16 -5.88
CA PHE A 173 -16.32 -10.05 -5.69
C PHE A 173 -15.95 -8.76 -4.94
N TYR A 174 -16.40 -7.60 -5.43
CA TYR A 174 -16.10 -6.31 -4.81
C TYR A 174 -16.69 -6.18 -3.40
N GLY A 175 -17.89 -6.71 -3.16
CA GLY A 175 -18.47 -6.75 -1.82
C GLY A 175 -17.61 -7.52 -0.83
N PHE A 176 -17.05 -8.66 -1.26
CA PHE A 176 -16.12 -9.43 -0.45
C PHE A 176 -14.77 -8.70 -0.27
N GLN A 177 -14.27 -8.04 -1.32
CA GLN A 177 -13.06 -7.23 -1.24
C GLN A 177 -13.22 -6.09 -0.21
N ILE A 178 -14.31 -5.33 -0.26
CA ILE A 178 -14.62 -4.26 0.71
C ILE A 178 -14.63 -4.81 2.14
N MET A 179 -15.25 -5.97 2.35
CA MET A 179 -15.25 -6.63 3.66
C MET A 179 -13.83 -7.00 4.10
N MET A 180 -13.00 -7.56 3.21
CA MET A 180 -11.61 -7.90 3.55
C MET A 180 -10.74 -6.66 3.81
N GLU A 181 -10.91 -5.56 3.07
CA GLU A 181 -10.20 -4.31 3.35
C GLU A 181 -10.57 -3.72 4.72
N ASN A 182 -11.79 -3.94 5.21
CA ASN A 182 -12.13 -3.58 6.60
C ASN A 182 -11.33 -4.41 7.61
N ILE A 183 -11.15 -5.72 7.37
CA ILE A 183 -10.34 -6.60 8.23
C ILE A 183 -8.86 -6.20 8.15
N HIS A 184 -8.36 -5.77 6.99
CA HIS A 184 -7.01 -5.22 6.84
C HIS A 184 -6.83 -3.97 7.70
N SER A 185 -7.76 -3.01 7.59
CA SER A 185 -7.75 -1.77 8.37
C SER A 185 -7.80 -2.04 9.89
N GLU A 186 -8.62 -3.00 10.32
CA GLU A 186 -8.67 -3.46 11.71
C GLU A 186 -7.33 -4.05 12.17
N THR A 187 -6.74 -4.92 11.35
CA THR A 187 -5.47 -5.60 11.64
C THR A 187 -4.34 -4.59 11.81
N TYR A 188 -4.20 -3.62 10.89
CA TYR A 188 -3.17 -2.59 11.02
C TYR A 188 -3.39 -1.69 12.24
N SER A 189 -4.64 -1.37 12.56
CA SER A 189 -4.97 -0.62 13.77
C SER A 189 -4.59 -1.38 15.04
N LEU A 190 -4.84 -2.69 15.08
CA LEU A 190 -4.44 -3.56 16.19
C LEU A 190 -2.91 -3.66 16.34
N LEU A 191 -2.18 -3.78 15.23
CA LEU A 191 -0.72 -3.78 15.22
C LEU A 191 -0.15 -2.47 15.76
N ILE A 192 -0.69 -1.32 15.32
CA ILE A 192 -0.30 0.00 15.82
C ILE A 192 -0.60 0.11 17.33
N ASP A 193 -1.77 -0.32 17.79
CA ASP A 193 -2.14 -0.29 19.21
C ASP A 193 -1.21 -1.16 20.07
N THR A 194 -0.81 -2.32 19.55
CA THR A 194 0.05 -3.29 20.24
C THR A 194 1.49 -2.80 20.37
N TYR A 195 2.06 -2.23 19.30
CA TYR A 195 3.46 -1.83 19.26
C TYR A 195 3.70 -0.42 19.84
N ILE A 196 2.76 0.51 19.63
CA ILE A 196 2.88 1.92 20.02
C ILE A 196 2.00 2.20 21.24
N LYS A 197 2.64 2.12 22.41
CA LYS A 197 1.99 2.36 23.71
C LYS A 197 1.76 3.83 24.01
N GLU A 198 2.56 4.73 23.44
CA GLU A 198 2.47 6.17 23.70
C GLU A 198 1.30 6.79 22.90
N PRO A 199 0.24 7.30 23.56
CA PRO A 199 -0.94 7.83 22.87
C PRO A 199 -0.64 9.03 21.96
N ALA A 200 0.36 9.86 22.33
CA ALA A 200 0.77 11.00 21.53
C ALA A 200 1.40 10.56 20.20
N GLN A 201 2.27 9.54 20.23
CA GLN A 201 2.91 8.99 19.03
C GLN A 201 1.89 8.27 18.14
N ARG A 202 0.94 7.56 18.74
CA ARG A 202 -0.18 6.93 18.02
C ARG A 202 -1.02 7.94 17.26
N THR A 203 -1.40 9.04 17.92
CA THR A 203 -2.17 10.12 17.31
C THR A 203 -1.40 10.76 16.16
N TYR A 204 -0.09 10.96 16.32
CA TYR A 204 0.77 11.46 15.25
C TYR A 204 0.81 10.52 14.03
N LEU A 205 0.92 9.21 14.26
CA LEU A 205 0.97 8.21 13.18
C LEU A 205 -0.37 8.05 12.46
N PHE A 206 -1.50 8.07 13.15
CA PHE A 206 -2.81 8.08 12.50
C PHE A 206 -3.05 9.37 11.70
N ASN A 207 -2.55 10.50 12.18
CA ASN A 207 -2.64 11.78 11.48
C ASN A 207 -1.50 11.97 10.45
N ALA A 208 -0.67 10.96 10.18
CA ALA A 208 0.49 11.11 9.28
C ALA A 208 0.08 11.48 7.84
N ILE A 209 -1.16 11.16 7.43
CA ILE A 209 -1.77 11.59 6.17
C ILE A 209 -1.83 13.13 6.09
N ASP A 210 -2.27 13.79 7.16
CA ASP A 210 -2.42 15.24 7.22
C ASP A 210 -1.11 15.96 7.58
N THR A 211 -0.24 15.30 8.34
CA THR A 211 0.95 15.92 8.95
C THR A 211 2.14 16.06 7.98
N LYS A 212 1.94 15.92 6.67
CA LYS A 212 3.01 16.02 5.65
C LYS A 212 4.18 15.07 5.91
N ALA A 213 3.90 13.81 6.22
CA ALA A 213 4.88 12.78 5.90
C ALA A 213 4.99 12.73 4.36
N ASP A 214 6.02 13.38 3.79
CA ASP A 214 6.21 13.51 2.35
C ASP A 214 6.10 12.15 1.63
N CYS A 215 6.46 11.05 2.30
CA CYS A 215 6.30 9.68 1.80
C CYS A 215 4.84 9.21 1.65
N VAL A 216 3.94 9.55 2.59
CA VAL A 216 2.53 9.13 2.58
C VAL A 216 1.75 9.92 1.53
N VAL A 217 1.98 11.24 1.48
CA VAL A 217 1.29 12.12 0.52
C VAL A 217 1.75 11.85 -0.91
N LEU A 218 3.03 11.54 -1.15
CA LEU A 218 3.52 11.17 -2.47
C LEU A 218 3.02 9.78 -2.91
N GLY A 219 2.93 8.82 -1.99
CA GLY A 219 2.36 7.49 -2.24
C GLY A 219 0.86 7.54 -2.57
N ALA A 220 0.07 8.20 -1.71
CA ALA A 220 -1.38 8.34 -1.90
C ALA A 220 -1.73 9.18 -3.13
N ARG A 221 -0.98 10.26 -3.43
CA ARG A 221 -1.16 11.01 -4.69
C ARG A 221 -0.82 10.17 -5.91
N ASN A 222 0.23 9.35 -5.86
CA ASN A 222 0.58 8.47 -6.97
C ASN A 222 -0.39 7.29 -7.13
N GLU A 223 -0.99 6.77 -6.06
CA GLU A 223 -2.05 5.75 -6.15
C GLU A 223 -3.36 6.32 -6.68
N VAL A 224 -3.79 7.50 -6.22
CA VAL A 224 -4.97 8.20 -6.77
C VAL A 224 -4.76 8.57 -8.24
N VAL A 225 -3.53 8.92 -8.65
CA VAL A 225 -3.19 9.19 -10.05
C VAL A 225 -3.02 7.90 -10.86
N ARG A 226 -2.47 6.81 -10.30
CA ARG A 226 -2.35 5.51 -10.99
C ARG A 226 -3.68 4.80 -11.16
N ALA A 227 -4.60 4.91 -10.20
CA ALA A 227 -5.98 4.44 -10.35
C ALA A 227 -6.69 5.13 -11.53
N ARG A 228 -6.21 6.32 -11.94
CA ARG A 228 -6.70 7.07 -13.10
C ARG A 228 -5.98 6.75 -14.42
N VAL A 229 -4.84 6.06 -14.38
CA VAL A 229 -3.94 5.84 -15.55
C VAL A 229 -3.78 4.36 -15.91
N TYR A 230 -4.09 3.43 -14.99
CA TYR A 230 -4.14 1.98 -15.27
C TYR A 230 -5.58 1.43 -15.32
N CYS A 231 -6.58 2.31 -15.48
CA CYS A 231 -7.95 2.00 -15.92
C CYS A 231 -8.19 2.67 -17.27
#